data_AF-A0AA38MHG4-F1
#
_entry.id   AF-A0AA38MHG4-F1
#
_cell.length_a   1.000
_cell.length_b   1.000
_cell.length_c   1.000
_cell.angle_alpha   90.00
_cell.angle_beta   90.00
_cell.angle_gamma   90.00
#
_symmetry.space_group_name_H-M   'P 1'
#
loop_
_entity.id
_entity.type
_entity.pdbx_description
1 polymer ?
#
loop_
_entity_poly.entity_id
_entity_poly.type
_entity_poly.pdbx_seq_one_letter_code
_entity_poly.pdbx_strand_id
1 'polypeptide(L)'
;MDQGIKPQKQVHPRETANIVSLITFFYSFNLFKRGFKKDLDEDDMYEVLVSCKSKNLGDQMEAQWDLDKKKYKTPSLLRVLWACFGKTYLVFGVVQLIMRTVLVYVWIFFTYVM
;
A
#
# COMPACT_ATOMS: atom_id res chain seq x y z
N MET A 1 21.24 -20.37 9.17
CA MET A 1 22.00 -19.28 9.78
C MET A 1 22.76 -18.62 8.65
N ASP A 2 22.31 -17.46 8.18
CA ASP A 2 23.09 -16.54 7.34
C ASP A 2 22.61 -15.12 7.72
N GLN A 3 23.06 -14.64 8.87
CA GLN A 3 22.94 -13.22 9.21
C GLN A 3 24.05 -12.46 8.50
N GLY A 4 23.95 -12.38 7.16
CA GLY A 4 24.65 -11.34 6.41
C GLY A 4 24.10 -9.99 6.86
N ILE A 5 24.98 -9.11 7.33
CA ILE A 5 24.66 -7.73 7.71
C ILE A 5 23.98 -7.10 6.49
N LYS A 6 22.65 -6.99 6.51
CA LYS A 6 21.91 -6.29 5.46
C LYS A 6 22.24 -4.81 5.61
N PRO A 7 22.74 -4.13 4.55
CA PRO A 7 22.99 -2.71 4.62
C PRO A 7 21.71 -1.99 5.07
N GLN A 8 21.86 -1.01 5.96
CA GLN A 8 20.74 -0.24 6.50
C GLN A 8 20.11 0.55 5.35
N LYS A 9 19.05 -0.02 4.75
CA LYS A 9 18.37 0.57 3.60
C LYS A 9 17.66 1.85 4.01
N GLN A 10 17.65 2.83 3.12
CA GLN A 10 17.00 4.11 3.37
C GLN A 10 15.51 3.89 3.68
N VAL A 11 15.04 4.54 4.75
CA VAL A 11 13.66 4.50 5.21
C VAL A 11 12.75 4.95 4.07
N HIS A 12 11.69 4.18 3.80
CA HIS A 12 10.80 4.47 2.69
C HIS A 12 10.12 5.83 2.95
N PRO A 13 10.18 6.80 2.02
CA PRO A 13 9.56 8.12 2.19
C PRO A 13 8.02 8.08 2.34
N ARG A 14 7.41 6.89 2.29
CA ARG A 14 6.00 6.66 2.61
C ARG A 14 5.74 6.71 4.11
N GLU A 15 6.73 6.46 4.97
CA GLU A 15 6.56 6.51 6.42
C GLU A 15 6.48 7.96 6.95
N THR A 16 6.96 8.93 6.17
CA THR A 16 6.96 10.36 6.52
C THR A 16 5.97 11.19 5.66
N ALA A 17 5.36 10.59 4.64
CA ALA A 17 4.53 11.32 3.68
C ALA A 17 3.12 11.63 4.23
N ASN A 18 2.66 12.87 3.99
CA ASN A 18 1.31 13.32 4.29
C ASN A 18 0.26 12.50 3.49
N ILE A 19 -0.94 12.28 4.04
CA ILE A 19 -2.00 11.42 3.48
C ILE A 19 -2.32 11.79 2.01
N VAL A 20 -2.32 13.09 1.70
CA VAL A 20 -2.53 13.59 0.33
C VAL A 20 -1.39 13.16 -0.60
N SER A 21 -0.13 13.27 -0.17
CA SER A 21 1.03 12.80 -0.93
C SER A 21 1.05 11.27 -1.10
N LEU A 22 0.45 10.53 -0.17
CA LEU A 22 0.29 9.08 -0.24
C LEU A 22 -0.75 8.68 -1.30
N ILE A 23 -1.88 9.39 -1.36
CA ILE A 23 -2.96 9.15 -2.34
C ILE A 23 -2.51 9.52 -3.75
N THR A 24 -1.83 10.66 -3.94
CA THR A 24 -1.37 11.11 -5.25
C THR A 24 -0.11 10.38 -5.72
N PHE A 25 0.40 9.39 -4.96
CA PHE A 25 1.68 8.71 -5.22
C PHE A 25 2.85 9.68 -5.49
N PHE A 26 2.78 10.91 -4.96
CA PHE A 26 3.72 11.97 -5.28
C PHE A 26 5.12 11.65 -4.75
N TYR A 27 5.22 10.83 -3.70
CA TYR A 27 6.49 10.29 -3.21
C TYR A 27 7.20 9.42 -4.26
N SER A 28 6.45 8.70 -5.12
CA SER A 28 7.01 7.87 -6.20
C SER A 28 7.60 8.72 -7.32
N PHE A 29 7.10 9.95 -7.52
CA PHE A 29 7.63 10.86 -8.54
C PHE A 29 9.10 11.22 -8.30
N ASN A 30 9.52 11.34 -7.03
CA ASN A 30 10.93 11.54 -6.69
C ASN A 30 11.80 10.32 -7.06
N LEU A 31 11.28 9.11 -6.93
CA LEU A 31 11.96 7.89 -7.36
C LEU A 31 12.12 7.87 -8.89
N PHE A 32 11.03 8.15 -9.63
CA PHE A 32 11.08 8.24 -11.09
C PHE A 32 12.10 9.29 -11.57
N LYS A 33 12.10 10.49 -10.96
CA LYS A 33 13.06 11.56 -11.31
C LYS A 33 14.52 11.14 -11.11
N ARG A 34 14.82 10.31 -10.11
CA ARG A 34 16.17 9.75 -9.89
C ARG A 34 16.51 8.69 -10.92
N GLY A 35 15.59 7.76 -11.20
CA GLY A 35 15.76 6.73 -12.24
C GLY A 35 15.91 7.28 -13.66
N PHE A 36 15.31 8.44 -13.95
CA PHE A 36 15.53 9.15 -15.22
C PHE A 36 16.93 9.77 -15.35
N LYS A 37 17.63 10.02 -14.24
CA LYS A 37 18.96 10.66 -14.24
C LYS A 37 20.12 9.67 -14.10
N LYS A 38 19.88 8.49 -13.52
CA LYS A 38 20.90 7.48 -13.23
C LYS A 38 20.25 6.09 -13.21
N ASP A 39 20.94 5.08 -13.72
CA ASP A 39 20.52 3.68 -13.57
C ASP A 39 20.38 3.34 -12.08
N LEU A 40 19.26 2.74 -11.71
CA LEU A 40 18.91 2.41 -10.33
C LEU A 40 19.66 1.15 -9.90
N ASP A 41 20.59 1.29 -8.97
CA ASP A 41 21.34 0.17 -8.38
C ASP A 41 20.54 -0.48 -7.23
N GLU A 42 20.73 -1.78 -6.96
CA GLU A 42 19.93 -2.56 -5.98
C GLU A 42 20.06 -2.04 -4.54
N ASP A 43 21.17 -1.36 -4.24
CA ASP A 43 21.46 -0.68 -2.98
C ASP A 43 20.63 0.61 -2.78
N ASP A 44 20.16 1.26 -3.85
CA ASP A 44 19.34 2.47 -3.79
C ASP A 44 17.84 2.18 -3.65
N MET A 45 17.44 0.90 -3.71
CA MET A 45 16.06 0.51 -3.48
C MET A 45 15.66 0.69 -2.02
N TYR A 46 14.59 1.44 -1.77
CA TYR A 46 14.05 1.65 -0.41
C TYR A 46 13.76 0.33 0.31
N GLU A 47 13.86 0.36 1.65
CA GLU A 47 13.49 -0.80 2.46
C GLU A 47 12.01 -1.17 2.25
N VAL A 48 11.70 -2.47 2.37
CA VAL A 48 10.32 -2.94 2.33
C VAL A 48 9.54 -2.21 3.43
N LEU A 49 8.48 -1.52 3.01
CA LEU A 49 7.59 -0.78 3.88
C LEU A 49 7.18 -1.65 5.08
N VAL A 50 7.27 -1.14 6.30
CA VAL A 50 7.00 -1.92 7.52
C VAL A 50 5.57 -2.49 7.54
N SER A 51 4.63 -1.83 6.84
CA SER A 51 3.26 -2.32 6.65
C SER A 51 3.14 -3.49 5.66
N CYS A 52 4.15 -3.74 4.83
CA CYS A 52 4.20 -4.83 3.85
C CYS A 52 5.16 -5.95 4.26
N LYS A 53 5.88 -5.81 5.39
CA LYS A 53 6.71 -6.88 5.94
C LYS A 53 5.81 -8.07 6.29
N SER A 54 6.02 -9.20 5.64
CA SER A 54 5.21 -10.42 5.81
C SER A 54 5.06 -10.84 7.27
N LYS A 55 6.12 -10.68 8.06
CA LYS A 55 6.12 -10.93 9.50
C LYS A 55 5.06 -10.11 10.24
N ASN A 56 4.99 -8.81 10.00
CA ASN A 56 4.05 -7.91 10.68
C ASN A 56 2.59 -8.19 10.28
N LEU A 57 2.33 -8.50 9.00
CA LEU A 57 0.98 -8.91 8.59
C LEU A 57 0.59 -10.27 9.18
N GLY A 58 1.53 -11.22 9.23
CA GLY A 58 1.33 -12.52 9.85
C GLY A 58 0.95 -12.39 11.32
N ASP A 59 1.74 -11.62 12.09
CA ASP A 59 1.50 -11.37 13.51
C ASP A 59 0.13 -10.71 13.75
N GLN A 60 -0.24 -9.72 12.94
CA GLN A 60 -1.56 -9.05 13.03
C GLN A 60 -2.71 -10.00 12.70
N MET A 61 -2.57 -10.81 11.66
CA MET A 61 -3.58 -11.78 11.26
C MET A 61 -3.75 -12.88 12.31
N GLU A 62 -2.65 -13.35 12.91
CA GLU A 62 -2.65 -14.35 13.98
C GLU A 62 -3.31 -13.80 15.27
N ALA A 63 -2.98 -12.56 15.66
CA ALA A 63 -3.62 -11.92 16.80
C ALA A 63 -5.14 -11.79 16.60
N GLN A 64 -5.57 -11.40 15.40
CA GLN A 64 -6.98 -11.25 15.08
C GLN A 64 -7.71 -12.60 14.98
N TRP A 65 -7.00 -13.66 14.57
CA TRP A 65 -7.49 -15.03 14.56
C TRP A 65 -7.71 -15.59 15.97
N ASP A 66 -6.79 -15.33 16.91
CA ASP A 66 -6.95 -15.75 18.31
C ASP A 66 -8.14 -15.06 18.99
N LEU A 67 -8.39 -13.78 18.66
CA LEU A 67 -9.59 -13.06 19.10
C LEU A 67 -10.88 -13.65 18.52
N ASP A 68 -10.90 -14.02 17.24
CA ASP A 68 -12.09 -14.60 16.59
C ASP A 68 -12.42 -15.98 17.18
N LYS A 69 -11.40 -16.80 17.46
CA LYS A 69 -11.55 -18.10 18.15
C LYS A 69 -12.17 -17.98 19.53
N LYS A 70 -11.81 -16.95 20.30
CA LYS A 70 -12.35 -16.72 21.65
C LYS A 70 -13.79 -16.19 21.61
N LYS A 71 -14.14 -15.45 20.57
CA LYS A 71 -15.41 -14.73 20.47
C LYS A 71 -16.51 -15.50 19.74
N TYR A 72 -16.16 -16.38 18.80
CA TYR A 72 -17.11 -17.09 17.96
C TYR A 72 -16.95 -18.61 18.06
N LYS A 73 -18.09 -19.30 18.12
CA LYS A 73 -18.15 -20.78 18.15
C LYS A 73 -17.65 -21.41 16.85
N THR A 74 -17.71 -20.67 15.73
CA THR A 74 -17.18 -21.04 14.42
C THR A 74 -16.25 -19.94 13.91
N PRO A 75 -14.93 -20.11 14.04
CA PRO A 75 -13.97 -19.13 13.52
C PRO A 75 -13.98 -19.16 11.99
N SER A 76 -13.95 -18.00 11.34
CA SER A 76 -13.93 -17.92 9.88
C SER A 76 -12.77 -17.08 9.37
N LEU A 77 -11.93 -17.70 8.52
CA LEU A 77 -10.73 -17.05 7.96
C LEU A 77 -11.09 -15.84 7.11
N LEU A 78 -12.19 -15.91 6.36
CA LEU A 78 -12.68 -14.80 5.54
C LEU A 78 -13.03 -13.57 6.39
N ARG A 79 -13.57 -13.76 7.60
CA ARG A 79 -13.89 -12.64 8.50
C ARG A 79 -12.63 -11.96 9.01
N VAL A 80 -11.62 -12.74 9.39
CA VAL A 80 -10.32 -12.21 9.83
C VAL A 80 -9.59 -11.49 8.69
N LEU A 81 -9.62 -12.07 7.49
CA LEU A 81 -9.06 -11.45 6.29
C LEU A 81 -9.77 -10.13 5.97
N TRP A 82 -11.10 -10.10 6.03
CA TRP A 82 -11.88 -8.88 5.81
C TRP A 82 -11.64 -7.84 6.90
N ALA A 83 -11.47 -8.25 8.15
CA ALA A 83 -11.16 -7.34 9.25
C ALA A 83 -9.79 -6.68 9.10
N CYS A 84 -8.79 -7.45 8.65
CA CYS A 84 -7.42 -6.97 8.46
C CYS A 84 -7.28 -6.11 7.19
N PHE A 85 -7.77 -6.59 6.05
CA PHE A 85 -7.54 -5.95 4.76
C PHE A 85 -8.73 -5.12 4.25
N GLY A 86 -9.94 -5.34 4.75
CA GLY A 86 -11.16 -4.72 4.20
C GLY A 86 -11.14 -3.20 4.28
N LYS A 87 -10.57 -2.61 5.33
CA LYS A 87 -10.40 -1.14 5.43
C LYS A 87 -9.49 -0.60 4.33
N THR A 88 -8.37 -1.28 4.09
CA THR A 88 -7.42 -0.90 3.03
C THR A 88 -8.07 -1.04 1.65
N TYR A 89 -8.75 -2.16 1.37
CA TYR A 89 -9.47 -2.37 0.11
C TYR A 89 -10.59 -1.34 -0.10
N LEU A 90 -11.31 -0.95 0.96
CA LEU A 90 -12.36 0.07 0.88
C LEU A 90 -11.79 1.43 0.44
N VAL A 91 -10.67 1.86 1.02
CA VAL A 91 -9.99 3.10 0.63
C VAL A 91 -9.55 3.05 -0.83
N PHE A 92 -8.92 1.94 -1.26
CA PHE A 92 -8.57 1.76 -2.68
C PHE A 92 -9.79 1.81 -3.60
N GLY A 93 -10.91 1.20 -3.18
CA GLY A 93 -12.17 1.24 -3.91
C GLY A 93 -12.70 2.67 -4.08
N VAL A 94 -12.70 3.48 -3.01
CA VAL A 94 -13.13 4.88 -3.06
C VAL A 94 -12.25 5.71 -3.99
N VAL A 95 -10.92 5.57 -3.90
CA VAL A 95 -9.99 6.27 -4.79
C VAL A 95 -10.23 5.88 -6.26
N GLN A 96 -10.45 4.59 -6.53
CA GLN A 96 -10.74 4.09 -7.87
C GLN A 96 -12.05 4.64 -8.42
N LEU A 97 -13.09 4.74 -7.59
CA LEU A 97 -14.37 5.34 -7.97
C LEU A 97 -14.20 6.81 -8.36
N ILE A 98 -13.48 7.59 -7.55
CA ILE A 98 -13.21 9.01 -7.84
C ILE A 98 -12.46 9.15 -9.18
N MET A 99 -11.40 8.38 -9.37
CA MET A 99 -10.61 8.41 -10.61
C MET A 99 -11.45 8.08 -11.84
N ARG A 100 -12.30 7.05 -11.74
CA ARG A 100 -13.20 6.67 -12.84
C ARG A 100 -14.24 7.75 -13.15
N THR A 101 -14.81 8.38 -12.12
CA THR A 101 -15.76 9.48 -12.30
C THR A 101 -15.11 10.66 -13.03
N VAL A 102 -13.91 11.09 -12.62
CA VAL A 102 -13.17 12.18 -13.27
C VAL A 102 -12.89 11.86 -14.74
N LEU A 103 -12.43 10.65 -15.05
CA LEU A 103 -12.16 10.22 -16.43
C LEU A 103 -13.41 10.26 -17.31
N VAL A 104 -14.56 9.83 -16.79
CA VAL A 104 -15.84 9.89 -17.52
C VAL A 104 -16.24 11.33 -17.82
N TYR A 105 -16.11 12.24 -16.85
CA TYR A 105 -16.41 13.66 -17.06
C TYR A 105 -15.50 14.30 -18.11
N VAL A 106 -14.19 14.04 -18.06
CA VAL A 106 -13.23 14.55 -19.05
C VAL A 106 -13.57 14.04 -20.45
N TRP A 107 -13.92 12.75 -20.57
CA TRP A 107 -14.27 12.14 -21.85
C TRP A 107 -15.58 12.70 -22.42
N ILE A 108 -16.61 12.88 -21.58
CA ILE A 108 -17.89 13.51 -21.95
C ILE A 108 -17.68 14.95 -22.40
N PHE A 109 -16.90 15.72 -21.64
CA PHE A 109 -16.58 17.10 -22.00
C PHE A 109 -15.91 17.17 -23.38
N PHE A 110 -14.91 16.31 -23.63
CA PHE A 110 -14.23 16.25 -24.91
C PHE A 110 -15.17 15.88 -26.06
N THR A 111 -16.12 14.97 -25.83
CA THR A 111 -17.10 14.52 -26.85
C THR A 111 -18.17 15.56 -27.15
N TYR A 112 -18.55 16.39 -26.18
CA TYR A 112 -19.60 17.40 -26.34
C TYR A 112 -19.10 18.77 -26.83
N VAL A 113 -17.82 19.08 -26.63
CA VAL A 113 -17.22 20.38 -26.96
C VAL A 113 -16.46 20.39 -28.30
N MET A 114 -16.01 19.22 -28.79
CA MET A 114 -15.36 19.06 -30.09
C MET A 114 -16.36 18.52 -31.12
#